data_AF-D5UBA2-F1
#
_entry.id   AF-D5UBA2-F1
#
_cell.length_a   1.000
_cell.length_b   1.000
_cell.length_c   1.000
_cell.angle_alpha   90.00
_cell.angle_beta   90.00
_cell.angle_gamma   90.00
#
_symmetry.space_group_name_H-M   'P 1'
#
loop_
_entity.id
_entity.type
_entity.pdbx_description
1 polymer ?
#
loop_
_entity_poly.entity_id
_entity_poly.type
_entity_poly.pdbx_seq_one_letter_code
_entity_poly.pdbx_strand_id
1 'polypeptide(L)'
;MEDINKVYLKKILSNINNRIDIADYYYSFKNEIINNNRFFPKHKIIDVLKESYKNNIFILEKGSTLYRSRIYTLPLSPDFLNDNAYSGYDAENSLAPKNKNIIRAGRANPEKIGYLYLSEDVETSIKEIRPNIKSRISVATVEILKDFKLFDISNLNQNIKEFEALNFGFSLPVSNEIDYIPTQYISELLKNIGFDGIQFNSSLNKNKKNITLFNYENNVNIQFIKSELYFVNDINVDFVNLNNMQNMINDIFKELMSDKEINIIDGE
;
A
#
# COMPACT_ATOMS: atom_id res chain seq x y z
N MET A 1 -2.01 -39.81 13.24
CA MET A 1 -1.58 -38.91 12.14
C MET A 1 -2.70 -37.94 11.80
N GLU A 2 -3.90 -38.46 11.49
CA GLU A 2 -5.21 -37.78 11.30
C GLU A 2 -5.36 -36.35 11.88
N ASP A 3 -5.20 -36.17 13.19
CA ASP A 3 -5.46 -34.88 13.85
C ASP A 3 -4.57 -33.73 13.37
N ILE A 4 -3.32 -33.99 12.98
CA ILE A 4 -2.40 -32.94 12.50
C ILE A 4 -2.93 -32.34 11.18
N ASN A 5 -3.31 -33.21 10.24
CA ASN A 5 -3.85 -32.81 8.94
C ASN A 5 -5.21 -32.10 9.10
N LYS A 6 -6.05 -32.58 10.02
CA LYS A 6 -7.37 -32.02 10.36
C LYS A 6 -7.28 -30.64 11.03
N VAL A 7 -6.31 -30.43 11.92
CA VAL A 7 -5.99 -29.13 12.52
C VAL A 7 -5.43 -28.16 11.47
N TYR A 8 -4.55 -28.63 10.59
CA TYR A 8 -3.98 -27.83 9.50
C TYR A 8 -5.05 -27.35 8.51
N LEU A 9 -5.94 -28.23 8.06
CA LEU A 9 -7.06 -27.87 7.18
C LEU A 9 -8.01 -26.86 7.85
N LYS A 10 -8.38 -27.08 9.12
CA LYS A 10 -9.18 -26.10 9.90
C LYS A 10 -8.51 -24.73 9.95
N LYS A 11 -7.19 -24.67 10.11
CA LYS A 11 -6.41 -23.42 10.12
C LYS A 11 -6.47 -22.72 8.76
N ILE A 12 -6.35 -23.45 7.65
CA ILE A 12 -6.48 -22.90 6.29
C ILE A 12 -7.89 -22.31 6.08
N LEU A 13 -8.94 -23.07 6.37
CA LEU A 13 -10.33 -22.63 6.18
C LEU A 13 -10.68 -21.42 7.07
N SER A 14 -10.21 -21.41 8.32
CA SER A 14 -10.36 -20.26 9.23
C SER A 14 -9.67 -19.00 8.69
N ASN A 15 -8.45 -19.13 8.14
CA ASN A 15 -7.72 -18.02 7.52
C ASN A 15 -8.40 -17.48 6.26
N ILE A 16 -9.04 -18.34 5.45
CA ILE A 16 -9.80 -17.95 4.26
C ILE A 16 -11.07 -17.18 4.69
N ASN A 17 -11.84 -17.75 5.62
CA ASN A 17 -13.06 -17.13 6.13
C ASN A 17 -12.78 -15.75 6.75
N ASN A 18 -11.76 -15.64 7.61
CA ASN A 18 -11.36 -14.34 8.17
C ASN A 18 -11.04 -13.31 7.08
N ARG A 19 -10.31 -13.69 6.01
CA ARG A 19 -10.00 -12.77 4.89
C ARG A 19 -11.24 -12.30 4.13
N ILE A 20 -12.25 -13.15 3.98
CA ILE A 20 -13.55 -12.76 3.41
C ILE A 20 -14.27 -11.80 4.37
N ASP A 21 -14.34 -12.15 5.65
CA ASP A 21 -14.89 -11.34 6.73
C ASP A 21 -14.27 -9.93 6.82
N ILE A 22 -12.96 -9.80 6.63
CA ILE A 22 -12.24 -8.53 6.56
C ILE A 22 -12.61 -7.75 5.28
N ALA A 23 -12.62 -8.42 4.13
CA ALA A 23 -12.91 -7.80 2.85
C ALA A 23 -14.33 -7.23 2.80
N ASP A 24 -15.34 -8.02 3.18
CA ASP A 24 -16.75 -7.60 3.21
C ASP A 24 -16.98 -6.44 4.18
N TYR A 25 -16.23 -6.41 5.29
CA TYR A 25 -16.30 -5.33 6.26
C TYR A 25 -15.66 -4.03 5.73
N TYR A 26 -14.58 -4.10 4.95
CA TYR A 26 -14.11 -2.95 4.17
C TYR A 26 -15.11 -2.54 3.08
N TYR A 27 -15.79 -3.48 2.42
CA TYR A 27 -16.82 -3.15 1.43
C TYR A 27 -18.05 -2.48 2.04
N SER A 28 -18.44 -2.81 3.28
CA SER A 28 -19.48 -2.07 4.01
C SER A 28 -19.09 -0.60 4.28
N PHE A 29 -17.83 -0.35 4.63
CA PHE A 29 -17.27 0.99 4.80
C PHE A 29 -17.18 1.76 3.47
N LYS A 30 -16.73 1.09 2.39
CA LYS A 30 -16.70 1.64 1.03
C LYS A 30 -18.11 2.03 0.58
N ASN A 31 -19.12 1.20 0.81
CA ASN A 31 -20.51 1.51 0.49
C ASN A 31 -21.03 2.73 1.27
N GLU A 32 -20.78 2.79 2.58
CA GLU A 32 -21.18 3.92 3.43
C GLU A 32 -20.60 5.25 2.93
N ILE A 33 -19.32 5.29 2.51
CA ILE A 33 -18.68 6.51 2.02
C ILE A 33 -19.06 6.85 0.57
N ILE A 34 -19.17 5.86 -0.32
CA ILE A 34 -19.45 6.15 -1.73
C ILE A 34 -20.94 6.45 -1.94
N ASN A 35 -21.85 5.69 -1.33
CA ASN A 35 -23.28 5.70 -1.66
C ASN A 35 -24.18 6.39 -0.61
N ASN A 36 -23.80 6.43 0.67
CA ASN A 36 -24.67 6.93 1.74
C ASN A 36 -24.26 8.33 2.26
N ASN A 37 -23.16 8.42 3.00
CA ASN A 37 -22.84 9.55 3.89
C ASN A 37 -21.40 10.07 3.69
N ARG A 38 -20.99 10.37 2.44
CA ARG A 38 -19.59 10.65 2.08
C ARG A 38 -18.80 11.62 2.98
N PHE A 39 -19.45 12.68 3.47
CA PHE A 39 -18.81 13.73 4.29
C PHE A 39 -18.93 13.49 5.80
N PHE A 40 -19.99 12.80 6.23
CA PHE A 40 -20.28 12.51 7.65
C PHE A 40 -20.60 11.01 7.87
N PRO A 41 -19.70 10.09 7.43
CA PRO A 41 -19.98 8.66 7.43
C PRO A 41 -20.11 8.07 8.84
N LYS A 42 -21.00 7.08 8.98
CA LYS A 42 -21.34 6.41 10.24
C LYS A 42 -20.90 4.95 10.17
N HIS A 43 -19.61 4.72 10.41
CA HIS A 43 -19.02 3.38 10.36
C HIS A 43 -17.96 3.21 11.44
N LYS A 44 -17.99 2.08 12.16
CA LYS A 44 -17.18 1.83 13.35
C LYS A 44 -15.65 1.88 13.10
N ILE A 45 -15.19 1.70 11.85
CA ILE A 45 -13.79 1.96 11.46
C ILE A 45 -13.36 3.38 11.82
N ILE A 46 -14.24 4.36 11.62
CA ILE A 46 -13.98 5.78 11.89
C ILE A 46 -13.94 6.05 13.39
N ASP A 47 -14.83 5.41 14.15
CA ASP A 47 -14.95 5.60 15.59
C ASP A 47 -13.74 4.99 16.31
N VAL A 48 -13.39 3.73 15.98
CA VAL A 48 -12.17 3.07 16.45
C VAL A 48 -10.92 3.87 16.07
N LEU A 49 -10.85 4.43 14.85
CA LEU A 49 -9.72 5.28 14.44
C LEU A 49 -9.64 6.56 15.29
N LYS A 50 -10.75 7.24 15.56
CA LYS A 50 -10.81 8.44 16.40
C LYS A 50 -10.47 8.17 17.86
N GLU A 51 -10.80 6.98 18.37
CA GLU A 51 -10.46 6.57 19.74
C GLU A 51 -8.97 6.19 19.89
N SER A 52 -8.37 5.58 18.86
CA SER A 52 -7.08 4.89 18.98
C SER A 52 -5.93 5.47 18.14
N TYR A 53 -6.12 6.57 17.39
CA TYR A 53 -5.06 7.14 16.53
C TYR A 53 -3.75 7.45 17.28
N LYS A 54 -3.84 7.81 18.56
CA LYS A 54 -2.68 8.12 19.43
C LYS A 54 -1.75 6.93 19.64
N ASN A 55 -2.25 5.71 19.45
CA ASN A 55 -1.51 4.47 19.71
C ASN A 55 -0.72 3.99 18.48
N ASN A 56 -0.94 4.61 17.30
CA ASN A 56 -0.40 4.19 16.01
C ASN A 56 0.38 5.35 15.35
N ILE A 57 1.19 6.06 16.16
CA ILE A 57 2.07 7.14 15.71
C ILE A 57 3.42 6.54 15.33
N PHE A 58 3.90 6.85 14.13
CA PHE A 58 5.30 6.66 13.72
C PHE A 58 5.96 8.02 13.52
N ILE A 59 7.21 8.16 13.98
CA ILE A 59 8.02 9.35 13.72
C ILE A 59 8.97 9.03 12.58
N LEU A 60 8.77 9.70 11.44
CA LEU A 60 9.74 9.70 10.35
C LEU A 60 10.82 10.73 10.71
N GLU A 61 11.97 10.24 11.17
CA GLU A 61 13.05 11.05 11.75
C GLU A 61 13.75 11.93 10.72
N LYS A 62 14.21 13.10 11.16
CA LYS A 62 15.14 13.96 10.41
C LYS A 62 16.38 13.19 9.94
N GLY A 63 16.80 13.42 8.70
CA GLY A 63 17.92 12.72 8.05
C GLY A 63 17.50 11.43 7.33
N SER A 64 16.25 10.99 7.47
CA SER A 64 15.70 9.89 6.67
C SER A 64 15.80 10.22 5.18
N THR A 65 16.26 9.24 4.38
CA THR A 65 16.32 9.33 2.92
C THR A 65 15.23 8.45 2.32
N LEU A 66 14.42 9.04 1.42
CA LEU A 66 13.29 8.37 0.76
C LEU A 66 13.30 8.64 -0.75
N TYR A 67 12.57 7.82 -1.51
CA TYR A 67 12.63 7.80 -2.97
C TYR A 67 11.27 7.99 -3.62
N ARG A 68 11.25 8.68 -4.78
CA ARG A 68 10.06 8.79 -5.64
C ARG A 68 10.42 8.56 -7.11
N SER A 69 9.77 7.58 -7.74
CA SER A 69 9.90 7.34 -9.18
C SER A 69 8.85 8.11 -9.99
N ARG A 70 9.19 8.46 -11.24
CA ARG A 70 8.26 8.94 -12.29
C ARG A 70 8.71 8.43 -13.66
N ILE A 71 7.76 8.11 -14.55
CA ILE A 71 8.07 7.80 -15.97
C ILE A 71 8.75 9.01 -16.63
N TYR A 72 9.93 8.79 -17.23
CA TYR A 72 10.71 9.83 -17.88
C TYR A 72 10.45 9.90 -19.39
N THR A 73 9.82 10.98 -19.83
CA THR A 73 9.33 11.14 -21.22
C THR A 73 10.17 12.08 -22.08
N LEU A 74 10.95 12.97 -21.48
CA LEU A 74 11.79 13.95 -22.20
C LEU A 74 12.89 13.28 -23.03
N PRO A 75 13.49 13.97 -24.04
CA PRO A 75 14.69 13.50 -24.71
C PRO A 75 15.84 13.26 -23.71
N LEU A 76 16.79 12.38 -24.05
CA LEU A 76 18.08 12.35 -23.33
C LEU A 76 18.95 13.49 -23.88
N SER A 77 19.45 14.39 -23.03
CA SER A 77 20.60 15.23 -23.43
C SER A 77 21.85 14.34 -23.52
N PRO A 78 22.76 14.54 -24.48
CA PRO A 78 24.06 13.85 -24.50
C PRO A 78 24.83 13.97 -23.17
N ASP A 79 24.58 15.04 -22.41
CA ASP A 79 25.15 15.29 -21.08
C ASP A 79 24.66 14.36 -19.97
N PHE A 80 23.83 13.35 -20.25
CA PHE A 80 23.40 12.36 -19.24
C PHE A 80 24.57 11.53 -18.66
N LEU A 81 25.73 11.56 -19.32
CA LEU A 81 26.99 10.95 -18.87
C LEU A 81 27.88 11.90 -18.04
N ASN A 82 27.53 13.19 -17.96
CA ASN A 82 28.23 14.15 -17.10
C ASN A 82 27.68 14.06 -15.67
N ASP A 83 28.55 14.24 -14.67
CA ASP A 83 28.25 14.09 -13.23
C ASP A 83 27.43 15.26 -12.67
N ASN A 84 26.24 15.45 -13.25
CA ASN A 84 25.24 16.43 -12.85
C ASN A 84 24.34 15.82 -11.77
N ALA A 85 23.94 16.63 -10.77
CA ALA A 85 23.04 16.19 -9.70
C ALA A 85 21.68 15.64 -10.19
N TYR A 86 21.28 15.93 -11.43
CA TYR A 86 20.02 15.50 -12.01
C TYR A 86 20.26 14.96 -13.43
N SER A 87 20.28 13.63 -13.59
CA SER A 87 20.16 13.01 -14.92
C SER A 87 18.69 12.76 -15.29
N GLY A 88 17.80 12.70 -14.30
CA GLY A 88 16.36 12.57 -14.45
C GLY A 88 15.61 13.91 -14.52
N TYR A 89 14.49 14.00 -13.79
CA TYR A 89 13.73 15.23 -13.61
C TYR A 89 14.34 16.13 -12.53
N ASP A 90 14.19 17.45 -12.68
CA ASP A 90 14.49 18.43 -11.62
C ASP A 90 13.57 18.30 -10.38
N ALA A 91 13.74 19.18 -9.38
CA ALA A 91 12.96 19.18 -8.14
C ALA A 91 11.45 19.37 -8.36
N GLU A 92 11.05 20.21 -9.31
CA GLU A 92 9.64 20.55 -9.56
C GLU A 92 8.92 19.42 -10.30
N ASN A 93 9.63 18.78 -11.24
CA ASN A 93 9.14 17.65 -12.00
C ASN A 93 9.27 16.32 -11.24
N SER A 94 10.15 16.23 -10.24
CA SER A 94 10.29 15.05 -9.36
C SER A 94 9.24 14.99 -8.25
N LEU A 95 8.98 16.09 -7.55
CA LEU A 95 8.07 16.15 -6.39
C LEU A 95 6.59 16.14 -6.82
N ALA A 96 5.65 16.42 -5.91
CA ALA A 96 4.24 16.54 -6.28
C ALA A 96 4.00 17.85 -7.06
N PRO A 97 3.08 17.89 -8.05
CA PRO A 97 2.90 19.07 -8.89
C PRO A 97 2.42 20.29 -8.08
N LYS A 98 3.06 21.44 -8.28
CA LYS A 98 2.60 22.73 -7.72
C LYS A 98 1.28 23.19 -8.35
N ASN A 99 1.10 22.92 -9.65
CA ASN A 99 -0.12 23.26 -10.38
C ASN A 99 -1.26 22.29 -10.01
N LYS A 100 -2.19 22.76 -9.18
CA LYS A 100 -3.35 21.98 -8.70
C LYS A 100 -4.23 21.42 -9.83
N ASN A 101 -4.27 22.05 -11.00
CA ASN A 101 -5.12 21.62 -12.13
C ASN A 101 -4.64 20.32 -12.81
N ILE A 102 -3.44 19.83 -12.52
CA ILE A 102 -2.92 18.55 -13.05
C ILE A 102 -2.79 17.45 -11.99
N ILE A 103 -3.26 17.70 -10.76
CA ILE A 103 -3.20 16.74 -9.65
C ILE A 103 -4.46 15.87 -9.66
N ARG A 104 -4.32 14.64 -10.16
CA ARG A 104 -5.41 13.64 -10.16
C ARG A 104 -5.66 13.06 -8.77
N ALA A 105 -6.81 12.42 -8.61
CA ALA A 105 -7.09 11.60 -7.43
C ALA A 105 -6.07 10.46 -7.30
N GLY A 106 -5.69 10.15 -6.06
CA GLY A 106 -4.83 9.03 -5.72
C GLY A 106 -5.29 8.36 -4.42
N ARG A 107 -4.55 7.34 -3.96
CA ARG A 107 -4.92 6.52 -2.80
C ARG A 107 -5.20 7.34 -1.54
N ALA A 108 -4.38 8.35 -1.27
CA ALA A 108 -4.52 9.21 -0.10
C ALA A 108 -5.07 10.60 -0.44
N ASN A 109 -4.82 11.11 -1.65
CA ASN A 109 -5.14 12.48 -2.03
C ASN A 109 -6.42 12.58 -2.88
N PRO A 110 -7.36 13.48 -2.55
CA PRO A 110 -8.38 13.92 -3.49
C PRO A 110 -7.78 14.61 -4.73
N GLU A 111 -8.56 14.73 -5.80
CA GLU A 111 -8.21 15.56 -6.96
C GLU A 111 -7.89 17.00 -6.51
N LYS A 112 -6.94 17.67 -7.18
CA LYS A 112 -6.50 19.06 -6.93
C LYS A 112 -5.81 19.29 -5.57
N ILE A 113 -5.64 18.26 -4.74
CA ILE A 113 -4.88 18.28 -3.49
C ILE A 113 -3.59 17.45 -3.66
N GLY A 114 -2.42 18.09 -3.56
CA GLY A 114 -1.13 17.48 -3.89
C GLY A 114 -0.39 16.87 -2.71
N TYR A 115 -0.35 15.53 -2.65
CA TYR A 115 0.47 14.80 -1.66
C TYR A 115 1.73 14.20 -2.28
N LEU A 116 2.76 14.07 -1.45
CA LEU A 116 4.05 13.52 -1.82
C LEU A 116 4.12 12.06 -1.38
N TYR A 117 3.93 11.17 -2.36
CA TYR A 117 4.16 9.73 -2.22
C TYR A 117 5.66 9.42 -2.33
N LEU A 118 6.16 8.60 -1.40
CA LEU A 118 7.56 8.21 -1.22
C LEU A 118 7.64 6.72 -0.85
N SER A 119 8.77 6.09 -1.10
CA SER A 119 9.08 4.72 -0.66
C SER A 119 10.46 4.67 0.02
N GLU A 120 10.69 3.67 0.86
CA GLU A 120 11.97 3.47 1.58
C GLU A 120 13.18 3.20 0.67
N ASP A 121 12.96 2.73 -0.56
CA ASP A 121 14.03 2.42 -1.50
C ASP A 121 13.63 2.63 -2.97
N VAL A 122 14.66 2.66 -3.82
CA VAL A 122 14.59 2.80 -5.27
C VAL A 122 13.65 1.76 -5.89
N GLU A 123 13.86 0.47 -5.61
CA GLU A 123 13.14 -0.66 -6.24
C GLU A 123 11.64 -0.58 -5.96
N THR A 124 11.27 -0.34 -4.71
CA THR A 124 9.89 -0.18 -4.25
C THR A 124 9.25 1.02 -4.92
N SER A 125 9.95 2.17 -5.00
CA SER A 125 9.43 3.35 -5.67
C SER A 125 9.19 3.12 -7.17
N ILE A 126 10.06 2.35 -7.85
CA ILE A 126 9.91 1.98 -9.27
C ILE A 126 8.70 1.05 -9.44
N LYS A 127 8.53 0.06 -8.55
CA LYS A 127 7.41 -0.88 -8.58
C LYS A 127 6.05 -0.17 -8.43
N GLU A 128 5.92 0.77 -7.50
CA GLU A 128 4.66 1.49 -7.25
C GLU A 128 4.13 2.26 -8.48
N ILE A 129 5.00 2.77 -9.35
CA ILE A 129 4.57 3.44 -10.60
C ILE A 129 4.27 2.48 -11.77
N ARG A 130 4.42 1.16 -11.56
CA ARG A 130 4.03 0.08 -12.50
C ARG A 130 4.46 0.34 -13.95
N PRO A 131 5.77 0.48 -14.22
CA PRO A 131 6.27 0.82 -15.54
C PRO A 131 6.14 -0.35 -16.53
N ASN A 132 6.20 -0.05 -17.82
CA ASN A 132 6.36 -1.07 -18.86
C ASN A 132 7.85 -1.39 -19.07
N ILE A 133 8.15 -2.58 -19.62
CA ILE A 133 9.49 -2.90 -20.11
C ILE A 133 9.91 -1.85 -21.16
N LYS A 134 11.19 -1.46 -21.16
CA LYS A 134 11.79 -0.35 -21.92
C LYS A 134 11.34 1.07 -21.49
N SER A 135 10.61 1.22 -20.39
CA SER A 135 10.39 2.55 -19.79
C SER A 135 11.69 3.11 -19.22
N ARG A 136 11.91 4.41 -19.41
CA ARG A 136 12.89 5.18 -18.63
C ARG A 136 12.21 5.73 -17.39
N ILE A 137 12.88 5.66 -16.25
CA ILE A 137 12.36 6.07 -14.95
C ILE A 137 13.31 7.10 -14.35
N SER A 138 12.78 8.25 -13.96
CA SER A 138 13.51 9.19 -13.11
C SER A 138 13.20 8.85 -11.66
N VAL A 139 14.22 8.48 -10.88
CA VAL A 139 14.11 8.24 -9.44
C VAL A 139 14.71 9.43 -8.71
N ALA A 140 13.90 10.12 -7.92
CA ALA A 140 14.30 11.22 -7.08
C ALA A 140 14.73 10.72 -5.69
N THR A 141 15.85 11.25 -5.18
CA THR A 141 16.27 11.09 -3.78
C THR A 141 15.81 12.31 -2.99
N VAL A 142 15.14 12.08 -1.85
CA VAL A 142 14.56 13.12 -0.99
C VAL A 142 15.01 12.90 0.46
N GLU A 143 15.63 13.91 1.05
CA GLU A 143 15.98 13.96 2.47
C GLU A 143 14.87 14.62 3.29
N ILE A 144 14.66 14.12 4.51
CA ILE A 144 13.72 14.64 5.49
C ILE A 144 14.41 15.64 6.43
N LEU A 145 14.01 16.92 6.41
CA LEU A 145 14.70 18.00 7.15
C LEU A 145 14.17 18.25 8.57
N LYS A 146 12.99 17.71 8.89
CA LYS A 146 12.38 17.74 10.24
C LYS A 146 11.68 16.40 10.53
N ASP A 147 11.43 16.13 11.80
CA ASP A 147 10.59 14.98 12.17
C ASP A 147 9.15 15.17 11.65
N PHE A 148 8.62 14.13 11.02
CA PHE A 148 7.22 14.08 10.57
C PHE A 148 6.44 13.06 11.40
N LYS A 149 5.30 13.48 11.93
CA LYS A 149 4.39 12.62 12.68
C LYS A 149 3.44 11.92 11.70
N LEU A 150 3.73 10.65 11.40
CA LEU A 150 2.92 9.82 10.52
C LEU A 150 1.95 8.93 11.32
N PHE A 151 0.81 8.60 10.72
CA PHE A 151 -0.05 7.52 11.20
C PHE A 151 0.35 6.21 10.53
N ASP A 152 0.67 5.19 11.31
CA ASP A 152 1.20 3.92 10.80
C ASP A 152 0.10 2.87 10.57
N ILE A 153 -0.42 2.84 9.35
CA ILE A 153 -1.36 1.83 8.84
C ILE A 153 -0.67 0.45 8.77
N SER A 154 0.66 0.42 8.69
CA SER A 154 1.42 -0.81 8.47
C SER A 154 1.58 -1.68 9.72
N ASN A 155 1.39 -1.10 10.91
CA ASN A 155 1.59 -1.72 12.23
C ASN A 155 0.32 -1.71 13.10
N LEU A 156 -0.87 -1.55 12.50
CA LEU A 156 -2.14 -1.60 13.22
C LEU A 156 -2.38 -2.98 13.85
N ASN A 157 -3.00 -3.01 15.03
CA ASN A 157 -3.32 -4.25 15.74
C ASN A 157 -4.26 -5.16 14.91
N GLN A 158 -3.72 -6.25 14.39
CA GLN A 158 -4.43 -7.20 13.51
C GLN A 158 -5.57 -7.96 14.21
N ASN A 159 -5.66 -7.92 15.55
CA ASN A 159 -6.79 -8.49 16.29
C ASN A 159 -8.04 -7.57 16.29
N ILE A 160 -7.96 -6.39 15.66
CA ILE A 160 -9.07 -5.43 15.54
C ILE A 160 -9.58 -5.48 14.09
N LYS A 161 -10.82 -5.95 13.89
CA LYS A 161 -11.42 -6.15 12.56
C LYS A 161 -11.45 -4.85 11.73
N GLU A 162 -11.69 -3.73 12.39
CA GLU A 162 -11.66 -2.39 11.81
C GLU A 162 -10.29 -2.01 11.21
N PHE A 163 -9.20 -2.48 11.83
CA PHE A 163 -7.83 -2.20 11.42
C PHE A 163 -7.33 -3.12 10.31
N GLU A 164 -7.65 -4.42 10.36
CA GLU A 164 -7.41 -5.31 9.20
C GLU A 164 -8.15 -4.80 7.96
N ALA A 165 -9.42 -4.40 8.09
CA ALA A 165 -10.20 -3.83 6.99
C ALA A 165 -9.60 -2.53 6.45
N LEU A 166 -9.05 -1.67 7.32
CA LEU A 166 -8.39 -0.44 6.89
C LEU A 166 -7.07 -0.72 6.13
N ASN A 167 -6.24 -1.63 6.65
CA ASN A 167 -4.97 -2.05 6.04
C ASN A 167 -5.21 -2.75 4.69
N PHE A 168 -6.25 -3.60 4.60
CA PHE A 168 -6.75 -4.18 3.36
C PHE A 168 -7.13 -3.09 2.34
N GLY A 169 -7.92 -2.09 2.75
CA GLY A 169 -8.32 -0.97 1.89
C GLY A 169 -7.14 -0.18 1.30
N PHE A 170 -6.13 0.13 2.12
CA PHE A 170 -4.89 0.76 1.63
C PHE A 170 -4.02 -0.17 0.77
N SER A 171 -4.16 -1.48 0.87
CA SER A 171 -3.43 -2.47 0.07
C SER A 171 -4.06 -2.76 -1.29
N LEU A 172 -5.38 -2.54 -1.46
CA LEU A 172 -6.12 -2.90 -2.67
C LEU A 172 -5.58 -2.23 -3.96
N PRO A 173 -5.46 -2.95 -5.09
CA PRO A 173 -5.33 -2.33 -6.39
C PRO A 173 -6.66 -1.64 -6.76
N VAL A 174 -6.58 -0.44 -7.34
CA VAL A 174 -7.74 0.37 -7.71
C VAL A 174 -7.67 0.70 -9.20
N SER A 175 -8.78 0.49 -9.91
CA SER A 175 -8.92 0.74 -11.35
C SER A 175 -9.81 1.95 -11.68
N ASN A 176 -10.60 2.44 -10.73
CA ASN A 176 -11.50 3.58 -10.89
C ASN A 176 -11.26 4.59 -9.75
N GLU A 177 -11.08 5.87 -10.06
CA GLU A 177 -10.75 6.91 -9.07
C GLU A 177 -11.80 7.04 -7.93
N ILE A 178 -13.06 6.65 -8.18
CA ILE A 178 -14.11 6.64 -7.13
C ILE A 178 -13.81 5.67 -5.98
N ASP A 179 -13.03 4.62 -6.23
CA ASP A 179 -12.69 3.59 -5.24
C ASP A 179 -11.59 4.05 -4.26
N TYR A 180 -10.93 5.18 -4.55
CA TYR A 180 -10.01 5.83 -3.60
C TYR A 180 -10.73 6.66 -2.53
N ILE A 181 -12.01 7.02 -2.72
CA ILE A 181 -12.71 7.93 -1.79
C ILE A 181 -12.68 7.45 -0.31
N PRO A 182 -12.80 6.14 0.03
CA PRO A 182 -12.66 5.69 1.41
C PRO A 182 -11.26 5.89 2.00
N THR A 183 -10.19 5.63 1.24
CA THR A 183 -8.80 5.82 1.71
C THR A 183 -8.40 7.30 1.71
N GLN A 184 -8.95 8.10 0.81
CA GLN A 184 -8.87 9.58 0.84
C GLN A 184 -9.58 10.16 2.06
N TYR A 185 -10.80 9.70 2.40
CA TYR A 185 -11.52 10.16 3.58
C TYR A 185 -10.72 9.93 4.86
N ILE A 186 -10.14 8.74 5.02
CA ILE A 186 -9.26 8.43 6.16
C ILE A 186 -8.01 9.33 6.17
N SER A 187 -7.44 9.62 5.01
CA SER A 187 -6.28 10.50 4.89
C SER A 187 -6.60 11.95 5.26
N GLU A 188 -7.72 12.52 4.78
CA GLU A 188 -8.17 13.86 5.19
C GLU A 188 -8.55 13.90 6.68
N LEU A 189 -9.14 12.84 7.23
CA LEU A 189 -9.45 12.74 8.66
C LEU A 189 -8.17 12.75 9.51
N LEU A 190 -7.15 11.97 9.13
CA LEU A 190 -5.85 11.93 9.83
C LEU A 190 -5.09 13.27 9.72
N LYS A 191 -5.11 13.90 8.55
CA LYS A 191 -4.60 15.25 8.33
C LYS A 191 -5.30 16.28 9.24
N ASN A 192 -6.62 16.23 9.32
CA ASN A 192 -7.43 17.11 10.18
C ASN A 192 -7.23 16.84 11.69
N ILE A 193 -6.82 15.62 12.07
CA ILE A 193 -6.38 15.25 13.44
C ILE A 193 -4.96 15.80 13.75
N GLY A 194 -4.22 16.30 12.77
CA GLY A 194 -2.86 16.80 12.95
C GLY A 194 -1.80 15.70 12.87
N PHE A 195 -1.91 14.83 11.88
CA PHE A 195 -0.79 14.06 11.34
C PHE A 195 -0.20 14.77 10.12
N ASP A 196 1.11 14.70 9.93
CA ASP A 196 1.77 15.20 8.73
C ASP A 196 1.57 14.29 7.50
N GLY A 197 1.23 13.02 7.72
CA GLY A 197 1.13 12.01 6.68
C GLY A 197 0.75 10.61 7.20
N ILE A 198 0.88 9.61 6.33
CA ILE A 198 0.66 8.19 6.63
C ILE A 198 1.84 7.32 6.19
N GLN A 199 1.99 6.18 6.85
CA GLN A 199 2.85 5.07 6.44
C GLN A 199 2.01 3.81 6.25
N PHE A 200 2.29 3.03 5.20
CA PHE A 200 1.62 1.76 4.90
C PHE A 200 2.59 0.76 4.25
N ASN A 201 2.27 -0.54 4.29
CA ASN A 201 3.09 -1.55 3.60
C ASN A 201 2.96 -1.40 2.07
N SER A 202 4.05 -1.57 1.32
CA SER A 202 3.95 -1.79 -0.13
C SER A 202 3.32 -3.16 -0.41
N SER A 203 2.35 -3.19 -1.32
CA SER A 203 1.79 -4.45 -1.84
C SER A 203 2.64 -5.06 -2.97
N LEU A 204 3.72 -4.39 -3.37
CA LEU A 204 4.61 -4.78 -4.47
C LEU A 204 6.04 -5.13 -4.01
N ASN A 205 6.45 -4.68 -2.82
CA ASN A 205 7.68 -5.15 -2.18
C ASN A 205 7.42 -5.52 -0.70
N LYS A 206 7.61 -6.80 -0.36
CA LYS A 206 7.32 -7.32 0.99
C LYS A 206 8.29 -6.71 2.00
N ASN A 207 7.80 -6.46 3.21
CA ASN A 207 8.52 -5.83 4.32
C ASN A 207 8.96 -4.37 4.08
N LYS A 208 8.57 -3.75 2.95
CA LYS A 208 8.86 -2.35 2.64
C LYS A 208 7.65 -1.45 2.85
N LYS A 209 7.92 -0.17 3.13
CA LYS A 209 6.92 0.86 3.41
C LYS A 209 6.83 1.87 2.28
N ASN A 210 5.61 2.35 2.08
CA ASN A 210 5.32 3.59 1.39
C ASN A 210 4.89 4.64 2.41
N ILE A 211 5.28 5.87 2.15
CA ILE A 211 4.98 7.05 2.95
C ILE A 211 4.23 8.04 2.07
N THR A 212 3.26 8.75 2.64
CA THR A 212 2.58 9.85 1.95
C THR A 212 2.49 11.06 2.86
N LEU A 213 3.20 12.13 2.50
CA LEU A 213 3.19 13.40 3.22
C LEU A 213 2.04 14.27 2.71
N PHE A 214 1.17 14.70 3.64
CA PHE A 214 -0.01 15.52 3.35
C PHE A 214 0.34 17.00 3.13
N ASN A 215 1.32 17.50 3.87
CA ASN A 215 1.85 18.85 3.71
C ASN A 215 3.38 18.74 3.70
N TYR A 216 4.02 19.25 2.65
CA TYR A 216 5.47 19.29 2.53
C TYR A 216 5.89 20.57 1.79
N GLU A 217 7.14 20.99 1.98
CA GLU A 217 7.74 22.14 1.33
C GLU A 217 9.25 21.91 1.14
N ASN A 218 9.70 22.04 -0.11
CA ASN A 218 11.08 21.77 -0.49
C ASN A 218 12.01 22.88 -0.02
N ASN A 219 13.17 22.49 0.53
CA ASN A 219 14.15 23.32 1.23
C ASN A 219 13.63 23.92 2.56
N VAL A 220 12.53 23.38 3.12
CA VAL A 220 11.94 23.82 4.40
C VAL A 220 11.71 22.65 5.36
N ASN A 221 11.04 21.58 4.89
CA ASN A 221 10.79 20.37 5.69
C ASN A 221 11.20 19.06 4.98
N ILE A 222 11.41 19.11 3.66
CA ILE A 222 12.15 18.10 2.90
C ILE A 222 13.18 18.79 1.98
N GLN A 223 14.13 18.03 1.45
CA GLN A 223 15.04 18.48 0.40
C GLN A 223 15.15 17.44 -0.71
N PHE A 224 14.88 17.85 -1.95
CA PHE A 224 15.29 17.08 -3.13
C PHE A 224 16.82 17.15 -3.30
N ILE A 225 17.47 15.99 -3.33
CA ILE A 225 18.94 15.87 -3.33
C ILE A 225 19.49 15.66 -4.74
N LYS A 226 18.97 14.63 -5.44
CA LYS A 226 19.39 14.24 -6.79
C LYS A 226 18.29 13.49 -7.54
N SER A 227 18.44 13.32 -8.85
CA SER A 227 17.64 12.38 -9.62
C SER A 227 18.45 11.56 -10.63
N GLU A 228 18.14 10.28 -10.69
CA GLU A 228 18.88 9.28 -11.47
C GLU A 228 17.95 8.58 -12.48
N LEU A 229 18.47 8.33 -13.69
CA LEU A 229 17.75 7.60 -14.73
C LEU A 229 18.00 6.09 -14.67
N TYR A 230 16.91 5.34 -14.56
CA TYR A 230 16.88 3.88 -14.64
C TYR A 230 16.15 3.45 -15.91
N PHE A 231 16.51 2.29 -16.46
CA PHE A 231 15.85 1.70 -17.63
C PHE A 231 15.30 0.31 -17.27
N VAL A 232 14.01 0.08 -17.52
CA VAL A 232 13.34 -1.17 -17.15
C VAL A 232 13.66 -2.26 -18.18
N ASN A 233 14.66 -3.08 -17.87
CA ASN A 233 15.07 -4.20 -18.72
C ASN A 233 14.05 -5.35 -18.73
N ASP A 234 13.43 -5.65 -17.59
CA ASP A 234 12.51 -6.79 -17.41
C ASP A 234 11.59 -6.57 -16.19
N ILE A 235 10.53 -7.37 -16.07
CA ILE A 235 9.55 -7.35 -14.96
C ILE A 235 9.21 -8.78 -14.54
N ASN A 236 9.82 -9.25 -13.45
CA ASN A 236 9.50 -10.55 -12.85
C ASN A 236 8.11 -10.56 -12.19
N VAL A 237 7.32 -11.62 -12.41
CA VAL A 237 5.98 -11.79 -11.85
C VAL A 237 5.80 -13.20 -11.29
N ASP A 238 5.66 -13.31 -9.98
CA ASP A 238 5.28 -14.56 -9.30
C ASP A 238 3.77 -14.81 -9.44
N PHE A 239 3.36 -16.02 -9.83
CA PHE A 239 1.95 -16.40 -9.94
C PHE A 239 1.68 -17.85 -9.53
N VAL A 240 0.44 -18.13 -9.15
CA VAL A 240 -0.04 -19.48 -8.78
C VAL A 240 -1.37 -19.74 -9.49
N ASN A 241 -1.51 -20.92 -10.10
CA ASN A 241 -2.79 -21.36 -10.66
C ASN A 241 -3.77 -21.74 -9.53
N LEU A 242 -4.87 -21.01 -9.41
CA LEU A 242 -5.88 -21.24 -8.36
C LEU A 242 -6.53 -22.62 -8.47
N ASN A 243 -6.66 -23.18 -9.67
CA ASN A 243 -7.19 -24.53 -9.86
C ASN A 243 -6.25 -25.60 -9.28
N ASN A 244 -4.93 -25.38 -9.33
CA ASN A 244 -3.98 -26.28 -8.68
C ASN A 244 -4.12 -26.20 -7.15
N MET A 245 -4.43 -25.01 -6.61
CA MET A 245 -4.71 -24.82 -5.18
C MET A 245 -6.00 -25.53 -4.77
N GLN A 246 -7.06 -25.44 -5.58
CA GLN A 246 -8.31 -26.18 -5.36
C GLN A 246 -8.10 -27.70 -5.43
N ASN A 247 -7.30 -28.19 -6.39
CA ASN A 247 -6.94 -29.60 -6.46
C ASN A 247 -6.15 -30.04 -5.23
N MET A 248 -5.14 -29.27 -4.80
CA MET A 248 -4.36 -29.58 -3.60
C MET A 248 -5.24 -29.61 -2.33
N ILE A 249 -6.21 -28.70 -2.22
CA ILE A 249 -7.23 -28.72 -1.17
C ILE A 249 -8.11 -29.98 -1.27
N ASN A 250 -8.61 -30.30 -2.48
CA ASN A 250 -9.44 -31.48 -2.73
C ASN A 250 -8.70 -32.79 -2.44
N ASP A 251 -7.40 -32.87 -2.71
CA ASP A 251 -6.58 -34.06 -2.52
C ASP A 251 -6.23 -34.25 -1.04
N ILE A 252 -5.92 -33.18 -0.30
CA ILE A 252 -5.85 -33.20 1.17
C ILE A 252 -7.22 -33.62 1.76
N PHE A 253 -8.34 -33.17 1.19
CA PHE A 253 -9.68 -33.63 1.58
C PHE A 253 -9.91 -35.11 1.32
N LYS A 254 -9.40 -35.68 0.21
CA LYS A 254 -9.50 -37.13 -0.07
C LYS A 254 -8.68 -37.94 0.91
N GLU A 255 -7.42 -37.57 1.12
CA GLU A 255 -6.49 -38.20 2.07
C GLU A 255 -7.11 -38.26 3.49
N LEU A 256 -7.69 -37.14 3.95
CA LEU A 256 -8.43 -37.01 5.21
C LEU A 256 -9.75 -37.81 5.30
N MET A 257 -10.22 -38.43 4.22
CA MET A 257 -11.40 -39.30 4.22
C MET A 257 -11.03 -40.76 4.00
N SER A 258 -10.00 -41.08 3.19
CA SER A 258 -9.47 -42.45 3.07
C SER A 258 -8.89 -42.97 4.40
N ASP A 259 -8.24 -42.09 5.18
CA ASP A 259 -7.75 -42.44 6.53
C ASP A 259 -8.89 -42.92 7.48
N LYS A 260 -10.14 -42.48 7.24
CA LYS A 260 -11.28 -42.83 8.10
C LYS A 260 -11.97 -44.13 7.73
N GLU A 261 -12.00 -44.48 6.45
CA GLU A 261 -12.64 -45.73 6.01
C GLU A 261 -11.86 -46.96 6.49
N ILE A 262 -10.55 -46.82 6.71
CA ILE A 262 -9.69 -47.85 7.30
C ILE A 262 -10.03 -48.06 8.80
N ASN A 263 -10.20 -46.98 9.56
CA ASN A 263 -10.46 -47.01 11.01
C ASN A 263 -11.89 -47.48 11.41
N ILE A 264 -12.71 -47.95 10.47
CA ILE A 264 -14.08 -48.45 10.71
C ILE A 264 -14.17 -49.98 10.57
N ILE A 265 -13.13 -50.64 10.05
CA ILE A 265 -13.17 -52.08 9.69
C ILE A 265 -12.65 -53.00 10.81
N ASP A 266 -11.66 -52.55 11.61
CA ASP A 266 -11.10 -53.32 12.73
C ASP A 266 -11.92 -53.17 14.03
N GLY A 267 -13.24 -53.37 13.93
CA GLY A 267 -14.24 -52.93 14.94
C GLY A 267 -15.37 -53.90 15.29
N GLU A 268 -15.21 -55.21 15.05
CA GLU A 268 -16.10 -56.29 15.52
C GLU A 268 -15.34 -57.33 16.38
#